data_AF-A0A7X6ZHS2-F1
#
_entry.id   AF-A0A7X6ZHS2-F1
#
_cell.length_a   1.000
_cell.length_b   1.000
_cell.length_c   1.000
_cell.angle_alpha   90.00
_cell.angle_beta   90.00
_cell.angle_gamma   90.00
#
_symmetry.space_group_name_H-M   'P 1'
#
loop_
_entity.id
_entity.type
_entity.pdbx_description
1 polymer ?
#
loop_
_entity_poly.entity_id
_entity_poly.type
_entity_poly.pdbx_seq_one_letter_code
_entity_poly.pdbx_strand_id
1 'polypeptide(L)'
;MVEAFKNHPSVIFWSLGNEAGYGCNAIAMAKWAKKRDNTRLIHYEKDKEEEVVDIISRMYATPEACYELVKKYNFTKPMVLCEYLHALGTGMGGLQEYWKLFNECPQVQGGFIWQWCDHGLLREEPDGRKWFAYGGDFGDFPNDGIFHCGGLVHSDRKPKPALLEFKKVIEPVKVRSVDLDKGLVKIENHYDFISLNHLSASWQLDVEGETLQYGTLVVPEIPAHNSAEVHVPMTHPLPARKESHLTIRFFLNKDLPWAKTGHEIACSQIPLQSRSSLHMPVVKDSTVKVSDSDIELTCRTDDGTIVFDKVYGSLTRWQHAGEELLLTGPKLNLYRGPIDHDRPGDKVGLSKEWTDAGYHLMRHKPTEFVFSKEKNGTVTVTTKSWIAPVQQRHGLNCEYIYTIYPDTSFTLTINGVPEGDMVHFPRLGFKFTIPAANDFVSWYGRGPHENYADMKESALVGIYRFVVRDMFEPNIRPQECGYREDTRWATFTDRSGNGFKVQGMPLFNFSAWLYTSEDLTKYRHPHELIERDFITLCLDQRQCGVGSGLLGPTTLPKYRIDPGPFTFMLHFSPVIA
;
A
#
# COMPACT_ATOMS: atom_id res chain seq x y z
N MET A 1 5.27 16.46 -38.29
CA MET A 1 4.35 15.54 -37.58
C MET A 1 3.07 15.29 -38.37
N VAL A 2 2.17 16.28 -38.51
CA VAL A 2 0.84 16.10 -39.16
C VAL A 2 0.92 15.41 -40.53
N GLU A 3 1.77 15.91 -41.44
CA GLU A 3 1.86 15.31 -42.79
C GLU A 3 2.27 13.84 -42.78
N ALA A 4 3.16 13.45 -41.86
CA ALA A 4 3.65 12.08 -41.75
C ALA A 4 2.60 11.14 -41.16
N PHE A 5 1.78 11.62 -40.21
CA PHE A 5 0.92 10.75 -39.39
C PHE A 5 -0.59 10.89 -39.64
N LYS A 6 -1.05 11.83 -40.47
CA LYS A 6 -2.49 12.10 -40.73
C LYS A 6 -3.30 10.89 -41.26
N ASN A 7 -2.63 9.87 -41.80
CA ASN A 7 -3.29 8.66 -42.29
C ASN A 7 -3.40 7.55 -41.23
N HIS A 8 -2.92 7.76 -40.00
CA HIS A 8 -3.00 6.77 -38.92
C HIS A 8 -4.28 6.95 -38.11
N PRO A 9 -5.18 5.95 -38.06
CA PRO A 9 -6.44 6.04 -37.32
C PRO A 9 -6.23 6.01 -35.79
N SER A 10 -5.10 5.50 -35.32
CA SER A 10 -4.73 5.50 -33.89
C SER A 10 -4.37 6.89 -33.36
N VAL A 11 -4.04 7.83 -34.25
CA VAL A 11 -3.78 9.22 -33.86
C VAL A 11 -5.10 9.96 -33.81
N ILE A 12 -5.52 10.37 -32.61
CA ILE A 12 -6.81 11.08 -32.42
C ILE A 12 -6.62 12.57 -32.10
N PHE A 13 -5.50 12.94 -31.49
CA PHE A 13 -5.15 14.33 -31.15
C PHE A 13 -3.80 14.74 -31.78
N TRP A 14 -3.67 16.03 -32.09
CA TRP A 14 -2.39 16.66 -32.37
C TRP A 14 -1.96 17.50 -31.17
N SER A 15 -0.87 17.12 -30.51
CA SER A 15 -0.23 17.97 -29.50
C SER A 15 0.73 18.96 -30.16
N LEU A 16 0.68 20.24 -29.77
CA LEU A 16 1.56 21.28 -30.33
C LEU A 16 2.98 21.25 -29.76
N GLY A 17 3.20 20.48 -28.69
CA GLY A 17 4.48 20.37 -28.00
C GLY A 17 4.30 20.09 -26.51
N ASN A 18 5.35 20.32 -25.74
CA ASN A 18 5.36 20.19 -24.28
C ASN A 18 6.18 21.33 -23.66
N GLU A 19 5.66 21.96 -22.61
CA GLU A 19 6.38 22.92 -21.75
C GLU A 19 7.19 24.05 -22.43
N ALA A 20 6.81 24.45 -23.64
CA ALA A 20 7.53 25.44 -24.44
C ALA A 20 6.96 26.88 -24.34
N GLY A 21 6.15 27.15 -23.31
CA GLY A 21 5.38 28.40 -23.18
C GLY A 21 4.25 28.53 -24.21
N TYR A 22 3.53 29.65 -24.21
CA TYR A 22 2.44 29.92 -25.16
C TYR A 22 2.64 31.26 -25.87
N GLY A 23 2.35 31.33 -27.16
CA GLY A 23 2.56 32.53 -27.98
C GLY A 23 2.16 32.37 -29.45
N CYS A 24 2.47 33.38 -30.26
CA CYS A 24 2.05 33.46 -31.67
C CYS A 24 2.45 32.25 -32.54
N ASN A 25 3.58 31.61 -32.23
CA ASN A 25 4.02 30.40 -32.91
C ASN A 25 3.08 29.21 -32.64
N ALA A 26 2.61 29.03 -31.40
CA ALA A 26 1.65 27.99 -31.05
C ALA A 26 0.32 28.22 -31.78
N ILE A 27 -0.15 29.48 -31.83
CA ILE A 27 -1.35 29.88 -32.57
C ILE A 27 -1.22 29.56 -34.06
N ALA A 28 -0.08 29.92 -34.67
CA ALA A 28 0.17 29.65 -36.08
C ALA A 28 0.21 28.14 -36.38
N MET A 29 0.87 27.34 -35.53
CA MET A 29 0.91 25.88 -35.64
C MET A 29 -0.48 25.26 -35.53
N ALA A 30 -1.29 25.68 -34.54
CA ALA A 30 -2.65 25.20 -34.34
C ALA A 30 -3.54 25.48 -35.55
N LYS A 31 -3.53 26.74 -36.03
CA LYS A 31 -4.31 27.16 -37.21
C LYS A 31 -3.91 26.40 -38.47
N TRP A 32 -2.60 26.22 -38.68
CA TRP A 32 -2.12 25.42 -39.81
C TRP A 32 -2.55 23.96 -39.72
N ALA A 33 -2.39 23.34 -38.53
CA ALA A 33 -2.76 21.94 -38.30
C ALA A 33 -4.26 21.73 -38.54
N LYS A 34 -5.12 22.58 -37.96
CA LYS A 34 -6.59 22.50 -38.13
C LYS A 34 -7.04 22.76 -39.56
N LYS A 35 -6.39 23.68 -40.27
CA LYS A 35 -6.66 23.92 -41.70
C LYS A 35 -6.27 22.72 -42.56
N ARG A 36 -5.19 22.02 -42.18
CA ARG A 36 -4.65 20.90 -42.94
C ARG A 36 -5.39 19.58 -42.68
N ASP A 37 -5.81 19.39 -41.43
CA ASP A 37 -6.52 18.22 -40.93
C ASP A 37 -7.58 18.67 -39.91
N ASN A 38 -8.84 18.68 -40.33
CA ASN A 38 -9.97 19.01 -39.47
C ASN A 38 -10.62 17.77 -38.82
N THR A 39 -10.03 16.57 -38.99
CA THR A 39 -10.59 15.31 -38.48
C THR A 39 -10.14 14.96 -37.06
N ARG A 40 -9.20 15.73 -36.51
CA ARG A 40 -8.58 15.51 -35.19
C ARG A 40 -8.66 16.74 -34.30
N LEU A 41 -8.53 16.51 -32.99
CA LEU A 41 -8.52 17.59 -31.99
C LEU A 41 -7.09 18.13 -31.79
N ILE A 42 -6.97 19.42 -31.48
CA ILE A 42 -5.73 20.10 -31.12
C ILE A 42 -5.63 20.15 -29.59
N HIS A 43 -4.47 19.74 -29.08
CA HIS A 43 -4.12 19.76 -27.67
C HIS A 43 -2.85 20.59 -27.44
N TYR A 44 -2.84 21.40 -26.38
CA TYR A 44 -1.61 22.00 -25.85
C TYR A 44 -1.83 22.54 -24.43
N GLU A 45 -1.12 21.98 -23.44
CA GLU A 45 -1.34 22.33 -22.02
C GLU A 45 -1.06 23.80 -21.70
N LYS A 46 -0.07 24.42 -22.36
CA LYS A 46 0.30 25.82 -22.08
C LYS A 46 -0.71 26.84 -22.63
N ASP A 47 -1.65 26.45 -23.49
CA ASP A 47 -2.79 27.29 -23.88
C ASP A 47 -3.85 27.32 -22.76
N LYS A 48 -3.53 28.05 -21.67
CA LYS A 48 -4.37 28.06 -20.46
C LYS A 48 -5.72 28.75 -20.62
N GLU A 49 -5.83 29.66 -21.59
CA GLU A 49 -7.07 30.38 -21.92
C GLU A 49 -7.86 29.70 -23.06
N GLU A 50 -7.31 28.63 -23.61
CA GLU A 50 -7.94 27.76 -24.60
C GLU A 50 -8.33 28.46 -25.90
N GLU A 51 -7.47 29.37 -26.35
CA GLU A 51 -7.69 30.20 -27.53
C GLU A 51 -7.74 29.37 -28.81
N VAL A 52 -6.89 28.33 -28.91
CA VAL A 52 -6.73 27.53 -30.14
C VAL A 52 -6.87 26.02 -29.93
N VAL A 53 -6.91 25.55 -28.69
CA VAL A 53 -7.07 24.13 -28.36
C VAL A 53 -8.54 23.70 -28.28
N ASP A 54 -8.78 22.45 -28.67
CA ASP A 54 -10.11 21.81 -28.62
C ASP A 54 -10.37 21.11 -27.27
N ILE A 55 -9.32 20.88 -26.46
CA ILE A 55 -9.37 20.10 -25.22
C ILE A 55 -8.74 20.90 -24.08
N ILE A 56 -9.42 20.95 -22.92
CA ILE A 56 -8.87 21.46 -21.67
C ILE A 56 -7.81 20.48 -21.18
N SER A 57 -6.59 20.95 -20.92
CA SER A 57 -5.52 20.07 -20.44
C SER A 57 -4.68 20.74 -19.36
N ARG A 58 -4.27 19.94 -18.38
CA ARG A 58 -3.36 20.32 -17.30
C ARG A 58 -2.44 19.15 -16.99
N MET A 59 -1.27 19.47 -16.47
CA MET A 59 -0.41 18.51 -15.80
C MET A 59 -0.70 18.55 -14.30
N TYR A 60 -0.86 17.38 -13.69
CA TYR A 60 -0.87 17.17 -12.23
C TYR A 60 -1.94 17.93 -11.44
N ALA A 61 -3.01 18.41 -12.09
CA ALA A 61 -4.11 19.09 -11.43
C ALA A 61 -4.90 18.12 -10.53
N THR A 62 -5.20 18.52 -9.29
CA THR A 62 -5.98 17.67 -8.37
C THR A 62 -7.40 17.41 -8.92
N PRO A 63 -8.09 16.35 -8.45
CA PRO A 63 -9.48 16.10 -8.86
C PRO A 63 -10.39 17.32 -8.65
N GLU A 64 -10.23 18.04 -7.53
CA GLU A 64 -10.98 19.26 -7.24
C GLU A 64 -10.66 20.39 -8.23
N ALA A 65 -9.37 20.57 -8.57
CA ALA A 65 -8.96 21.57 -9.55
C ALA A 65 -9.49 21.25 -10.95
N CYS A 66 -9.54 19.96 -11.33
CA CYS A 66 -10.13 19.52 -12.59
C CYS A 66 -11.62 19.88 -12.65
N TYR A 67 -12.36 19.60 -11.58
CA TYR A 67 -13.79 19.94 -11.48
C TYR A 67 -14.04 21.45 -11.60
N GLU A 68 -13.26 22.27 -10.88
CA GLU A 68 -13.40 23.73 -10.97
C GLU A 68 -13.00 24.28 -12.35
N LEU A 69 -12.05 23.65 -13.04
CA LEU A 69 -11.69 24.02 -14.41
C LEU A 69 -12.83 23.75 -15.39
N VAL A 70 -13.39 22.54 -15.45
CA VAL A 70 -14.50 22.27 -16.37
C VAL A 70 -15.71 23.16 -16.09
N LYS A 71 -15.95 23.50 -14.82
CA LYS A 71 -16.97 24.47 -14.41
C LYS A 71 -16.68 25.89 -14.89
N LYS A 72 -15.43 26.36 -14.83
CA LYS A 72 -15.00 27.66 -15.39
C LYS A 72 -15.38 27.81 -16.86
N TYR A 73 -15.30 26.72 -17.64
CA TYR A 73 -15.64 26.71 -19.06
C TYR A 73 -17.08 26.28 -19.34
N ASN A 74 -17.98 26.41 -18.35
CA ASN A 74 -19.40 26.05 -18.45
C ASN A 74 -19.62 24.64 -19.02
N PHE A 75 -18.69 23.71 -18.75
CA PHE A 75 -18.75 22.33 -19.21
C PHE A 75 -18.81 22.17 -20.74
N THR A 76 -18.34 23.17 -21.50
CA THR A 76 -18.46 23.21 -22.98
C THR A 76 -17.36 22.48 -23.74
N LYS A 77 -16.21 22.25 -23.11
CA LYS A 77 -15.08 21.50 -23.69
C LYS A 77 -14.74 20.29 -22.82
N PRO A 78 -14.29 19.18 -23.43
CA PRO A 78 -13.77 18.06 -22.68
C PRO A 78 -12.42 18.42 -22.06
N MET A 79 -12.14 17.82 -20.93
CA MET A 79 -10.86 17.87 -20.25
C MET A 79 -10.17 16.51 -20.29
N VAL A 80 -8.89 16.51 -20.65
CA VAL A 80 -8.02 15.33 -20.56
C VAL A 80 -6.71 15.80 -19.95
N LEU A 81 -6.31 15.17 -18.85
CA LEU A 81 -5.02 15.48 -18.22
C LEU A 81 -3.90 14.90 -19.07
N CYS A 82 -3.06 15.75 -19.67
CA CYS A 82 -1.90 15.27 -20.44
C CYS A 82 -0.87 14.55 -19.57
N GLU A 83 -0.83 14.87 -18.28
CA GLU A 83 -0.06 14.16 -17.26
C GLU A 83 -0.86 14.21 -15.95
N TYR A 84 -1.09 13.07 -15.31
CA TYR A 84 -1.64 13.02 -13.95
C TYR A 84 -1.00 11.90 -13.17
N LEU A 85 -0.79 12.12 -11.87
CA LEU A 85 -0.10 11.21 -10.94
C LEU A 85 1.29 10.75 -11.42
N HIS A 86 2.29 10.97 -10.59
CA HIS A 86 3.67 10.56 -10.89
C HIS A 86 3.93 9.16 -10.32
N ALA A 87 4.48 8.23 -11.11
CA ALA A 87 4.70 6.83 -10.70
C ALA A 87 6.15 6.52 -10.29
N LEU A 88 6.88 7.52 -9.77
CA LEU A 88 8.25 7.32 -9.28
C LEU A 88 8.26 6.55 -7.96
N GLY A 89 8.99 5.43 -7.96
CA GLY A 89 9.24 4.69 -6.75
C GLY A 89 8.01 4.01 -6.17
N THR A 90 7.86 4.06 -4.85
CA THR A 90 6.70 3.57 -4.11
C THR A 90 5.54 4.54 -4.29
N GLY A 91 4.59 4.16 -5.13
CA GLY A 91 3.49 5.00 -5.58
C GLY A 91 2.76 4.31 -6.74
N MET A 92 1.74 4.90 -7.33
CA MET A 92 1.13 6.19 -7.03
C MET A 92 -0.12 6.02 -6.13
N GLY A 93 -0.24 6.87 -5.12
CA GLY A 93 -1.45 6.99 -4.31
C GLY A 93 -2.45 7.94 -4.94
N GLY A 94 -3.74 7.72 -4.68
CA GLY A 94 -4.82 8.64 -5.08
C GLY A 94 -5.45 8.35 -6.44
N LEU A 95 -5.17 7.18 -7.03
CA LEU A 95 -5.70 6.79 -8.34
C LEU A 95 -7.24 6.66 -8.34
N GLN A 96 -7.81 6.21 -7.22
CA GLN A 96 -9.26 6.05 -7.08
C GLN A 96 -10.00 7.39 -7.19
N GLU A 97 -9.45 8.48 -6.67
CA GLU A 97 -10.10 9.79 -6.68
C GLU A 97 -10.19 10.36 -8.09
N TYR A 98 -9.14 10.19 -8.89
CA TYR A 98 -9.18 10.56 -10.30
C TYR A 98 -10.22 9.74 -11.06
N TRP A 99 -10.26 8.43 -10.86
CA TRP A 99 -11.23 7.59 -11.56
C TRP A 99 -12.66 7.76 -11.07
N LYS A 100 -12.85 8.12 -9.81
CA LYS A 100 -14.15 8.59 -9.31
C LYS A 100 -14.57 9.85 -10.07
N LEU A 101 -13.69 10.84 -10.18
CA LEU A 101 -13.95 12.05 -10.96
C LEU A 101 -14.27 11.73 -12.43
N PHE A 102 -13.48 10.87 -13.09
CA PHE A 102 -13.69 10.51 -14.50
C PHE A 102 -15.04 9.82 -14.73
N ASN A 103 -15.50 9.03 -13.77
CA ASN A 103 -16.80 8.35 -13.84
C ASN A 103 -17.98 9.28 -13.51
N GLU A 104 -17.79 10.25 -12.61
CA GLU A 104 -18.87 11.13 -12.12
C GLU A 104 -19.01 12.44 -12.91
N CYS A 105 -17.95 12.90 -13.59
CA CYS A 105 -17.93 14.13 -14.37
C CYS A 105 -17.63 13.82 -15.86
N PRO A 106 -18.66 13.71 -16.72
CA PRO A 106 -18.50 13.32 -18.12
C PRO A 106 -17.56 14.20 -18.95
N GLN A 107 -17.37 15.45 -18.54
CA GLN A 107 -16.45 16.38 -19.18
C GLN A 107 -14.99 16.06 -18.88
N VAL A 108 -14.66 15.40 -17.77
CA VAL A 108 -13.28 15.00 -17.44
C VAL A 108 -13.04 13.58 -17.94
N GLN A 109 -12.56 13.46 -19.18
CA GLN A 109 -12.48 12.21 -19.94
C GLN A 109 -11.17 11.43 -19.71
N GLY A 110 -10.64 11.47 -18.49
CA GLY A 110 -9.43 10.74 -18.11
C GLY A 110 -8.13 11.54 -18.24
N GLY A 111 -7.03 10.80 -18.39
CA GLY A 111 -5.70 11.38 -18.51
C GLY A 111 -4.62 10.34 -18.78
N PHE A 112 -3.38 10.81 -18.89
CA PHE A 112 -2.20 9.98 -19.11
C PHE A 112 -1.31 9.97 -17.86
N ILE A 113 -1.05 8.78 -17.32
CA ILE A 113 -0.14 8.60 -16.19
C ILE A 113 1.28 8.97 -16.61
N TRP A 114 1.99 9.72 -15.77
CA TRP A 114 3.44 9.94 -15.95
C TRP A 114 4.23 8.96 -15.10
N GLN A 115 4.84 7.92 -15.67
CA GLN A 115 4.93 7.54 -17.09
C GLN A 115 5.01 6.00 -17.20
N TRP A 116 5.24 5.48 -18.42
CA TRP A 116 5.24 4.03 -18.63
C TRP A 116 6.39 3.31 -17.93
N CYS A 117 7.64 3.72 -18.14
CA CYS A 117 8.84 2.95 -17.78
C CYS A 117 9.88 3.83 -17.09
N ASP A 118 10.64 3.24 -16.18
CA ASP A 118 11.84 3.87 -15.65
C ASP A 118 12.89 4.04 -16.75
N HIS A 119 13.59 5.17 -16.77
CA HIS A 119 14.66 5.45 -17.71
C HIS A 119 16.05 5.17 -17.10
N GLY A 120 16.17 4.09 -16.33
CA GLY A 120 17.46 3.62 -15.82
C GLY A 120 18.29 2.94 -16.91
N LEU A 121 19.58 3.24 -16.96
CA LEU A 121 20.51 2.64 -17.92
C LEU A 121 21.21 1.44 -17.29
N LEU A 122 21.17 0.29 -17.96
CA LEU A 122 21.85 -0.91 -17.48
C LEU A 122 23.37 -0.67 -17.46
N ARG A 123 23.97 -0.82 -16.28
CA ARG A 123 25.40 -0.83 -16.05
C ARG A 123 25.83 -2.23 -15.62
N GLU A 124 26.99 -2.63 -16.10
CA GLU A 124 27.63 -3.89 -15.77
C GLU A 124 29.02 -3.60 -15.19
N GLU A 125 29.28 -4.12 -13.99
CA GLU A 125 30.58 -4.00 -13.33
C GLU A 125 31.57 -5.04 -13.89
N PRO A 126 32.89 -4.87 -13.70
CA PRO A 126 33.89 -5.85 -14.16
C PRO A 126 33.72 -7.26 -13.59
N ASP A 127 33.03 -7.39 -12.44
CA ASP A 127 32.70 -8.67 -11.80
C ASP A 127 31.39 -9.31 -12.33
N GLY A 128 30.74 -8.68 -13.32
CA GLY A 128 29.50 -9.15 -13.95
C GLY A 128 28.22 -8.74 -13.25
N ARG A 129 28.28 -8.00 -12.12
CA ARG A 129 27.07 -7.47 -11.46
C ARG A 129 26.39 -6.43 -12.34
N LYS A 130 25.06 -6.56 -12.46
CA LYS A 130 24.21 -5.69 -13.28
C LYS A 130 23.30 -4.85 -12.41
N TRP A 131 23.18 -3.56 -12.72
CA TRP A 131 22.31 -2.63 -12.01
C TRP A 131 21.86 -1.49 -12.93
N PHE A 132 20.78 -0.80 -12.58
CA PHE A 132 20.27 0.34 -13.35
C PHE A 132 20.79 1.65 -12.76
N ALA A 133 21.56 2.37 -13.56
CA ALA A 133 22.11 3.68 -13.25
C ALA A 133 21.16 4.82 -13.65
N TYR A 134 21.25 5.94 -12.96
CA TYR A 134 20.51 7.18 -13.27
C TYR A 134 21.45 8.39 -13.22
N GLY A 135 20.90 9.61 -13.26
CA GLY A 135 21.68 10.86 -13.32
C GLY A 135 22.78 10.96 -12.26
N GLY A 136 23.97 11.35 -12.70
CA GLY A 136 25.18 11.47 -11.87
C GLY A 136 26.03 10.20 -11.77
N ASP A 137 25.49 9.02 -12.10
CA ASP A 137 26.26 7.77 -12.05
C ASP A 137 27.26 7.61 -13.22
N PHE A 138 27.20 8.51 -14.21
CA PHE A 138 28.12 8.59 -15.34
C PHE A 138 29.13 9.75 -15.21
N GLY A 139 29.16 10.43 -14.05
CA GLY A 139 29.99 11.62 -13.84
C GLY A 139 29.44 12.87 -14.56
N ASP A 140 28.21 12.80 -15.05
CA ASP A 140 27.48 13.89 -15.68
C ASP A 140 27.11 14.99 -14.66
N PHE A 141 27.38 16.24 -15.03
CA PHE A 141 27.06 17.42 -14.23
C PHE A 141 26.74 18.64 -15.12
N PRO A 142 25.64 19.38 -14.86
CA PRO A 142 24.61 19.10 -13.85
C PRO A 142 23.75 17.86 -14.20
N ASN A 143 23.06 17.30 -13.21
CA ASN A 143 22.10 16.21 -13.38
C ASN A 143 20.93 16.33 -12.40
N ASP A 144 19.80 15.71 -12.74
CA ASP A 144 18.56 15.68 -11.93
C ASP A 144 18.34 14.33 -11.22
N GLY A 145 19.41 13.56 -11.00
CA GLY A 145 19.38 12.29 -10.28
C GLY A 145 18.33 11.31 -10.85
N ILE A 146 17.37 10.92 -10.00
CA ILE A 146 16.41 9.83 -10.28
C ILE A 146 15.16 10.32 -11.03
N PHE A 147 14.98 11.63 -11.21
CA PHE A 147 13.70 12.25 -11.58
C PHE A 147 13.05 11.67 -12.85
N HIS A 148 13.85 11.18 -13.81
CA HIS A 148 13.38 10.54 -15.04
C HIS A 148 12.93 9.08 -14.89
N CYS A 149 13.00 8.50 -13.70
CA CYS A 149 12.66 7.09 -13.42
C CYS A 149 11.23 6.92 -12.87
N GLY A 150 10.26 7.70 -13.39
CA GLY A 150 8.87 7.70 -12.94
C GLY A 150 7.95 6.64 -13.57
N GLY A 151 8.38 5.38 -13.74
CA GLY A 151 7.64 4.38 -14.50
C GLY A 151 6.65 3.52 -13.70
N LEU A 152 5.51 3.17 -14.32
CA LEU A 152 4.64 2.06 -13.92
C LEU A 152 5.33 0.68 -14.02
N VAL A 153 6.38 0.58 -14.83
CA VAL A 153 7.27 -0.57 -14.91
C VAL A 153 8.71 -0.18 -14.64
N HIS A 154 9.48 -1.11 -14.11
CA HIS A 154 10.94 -1.01 -13.98
C HIS A 154 11.62 -0.86 -15.34
N SER A 155 12.92 -0.52 -15.33
CA SER A 155 13.71 -0.35 -16.56
C SER A 155 13.78 -1.62 -17.42
N ASP A 156 13.60 -2.81 -16.84
CA ASP A 156 13.51 -4.11 -17.55
C ASP A 156 12.08 -4.52 -17.92
N ARG A 157 11.10 -3.61 -17.76
CA ARG A 157 9.66 -3.78 -18.05
C ARG A 157 8.94 -4.72 -17.07
N LYS A 158 9.56 -5.09 -15.94
CA LYS A 158 8.83 -5.75 -14.86
C LYS A 158 7.78 -4.79 -14.28
N PRO A 159 6.51 -5.23 -14.13
CA PRO A 159 5.46 -4.45 -13.50
C PRO A 159 5.83 -4.02 -12.08
N LYS A 160 5.56 -2.75 -11.74
CA LYS A 160 5.51 -2.31 -10.35
C LYS A 160 4.11 -2.51 -9.78
N PRO A 161 3.95 -2.52 -8.45
CA PRO A 161 2.64 -2.55 -7.77
C PRO A 161 1.67 -1.47 -8.29
N ALA A 162 2.17 -0.29 -8.64
CA ALA A 162 1.43 0.80 -9.27
C ALA A 162 0.63 0.34 -10.51
N LEU A 163 1.23 -0.50 -11.36
CA LEU A 163 0.60 -0.99 -12.58
C LEU A 163 -0.55 -1.97 -12.27
N LEU A 164 -0.43 -2.74 -11.19
CA LEU A 164 -1.49 -3.63 -10.73
C LEU A 164 -2.68 -2.83 -10.21
N GLU A 165 -2.42 -1.75 -9.47
CA GLU A 165 -3.46 -0.81 -9.05
C GLU A 165 -4.13 -0.14 -10.26
N PHE A 166 -3.33 0.30 -11.24
CA PHE A 166 -3.87 0.87 -12.47
C PHE A 166 -4.75 -0.13 -13.22
N LYS A 167 -4.26 -1.37 -13.43
CA LYS A 167 -5.05 -2.45 -14.04
C LYS A 167 -6.40 -2.58 -13.36
N LYS A 168 -6.43 -2.61 -12.02
CA LYS A 168 -7.65 -2.78 -11.23
C LYS A 168 -8.64 -1.62 -11.40
N VAL A 169 -8.15 -0.39 -11.35
CA VAL A 169 -9.03 0.78 -11.39
C VAL A 169 -9.68 0.92 -12.77
N ILE A 170 -8.93 0.62 -13.85
CA ILE A 170 -9.41 0.75 -15.24
C ILE A 170 -10.25 -0.43 -15.74
N GLU A 171 -10.48 -1.46 -14.93
CA GLU A 171 -11.19 -2.67 -15.36
C GLU A 171 -12.55 -2.34 -15.99
N PRO A 172 -12.86 -2.87 -17.18
CA PRO A 172 -14.07 -2.54 -17.94
C PRO A 172 -15.31 -3.33 -17.47
N VAL A 173 -15.15 -4.23 -16.50
CA VAL A 173 -16.26 -4.97 -15.89
C VAL A 173 -16.32 -4.62 -14.42
N LYS A 174 -17.46 -4.10 -13.96
CA LYS A 174 -17.69 -3.82 -12.54
C LYS A 174 -18.77 -4.74 -12.01
N VAL A 175 -18.60 -5.18 -10.76
CA VAL A 175 -19.59 -6.01 -10.05
C VAL A 175 -20.05 -5.25 -8.81
N ARG A 176 -21.37 -5.12 -8.66
CA ARG A 176 -22.00 -4.53 -7.47
C ARG A 176 -22.86 -5.57 -6.75
N SER A 177 -22.95 -5.45 -5.43
CA SER A 177 -23.91 -6.23 -4.64
C SER A 177 -25.35 -5.76 -4.91
N VAL A 178 -26.29 -6.70 -4.96
CA VAL A 178 -27.74 -6.42 -5.03
C VAL A 178 -28.43 -7.05 -3.83
N ASP A 179 -28.36 -8.37 -3.71
CA ASP A 179 -28.91 -9.14 -2.58
C ASP A 179 -27.99 -10.35 -2.33
N LEU A 180 -26.99 -10.15 -1.47
CA LEU A 180 -25.95 -11.15 -1.22
C LEU A 180 -26.45 -12.38 -0.45
N ASP A 181 -27.53 -12.25 0.32
CA ASP A 181 -28.17 -13.38 1.00
C ASP A 181 -28.84 -14.35 0.02
N LYS A 182 -29.15 -13.86 -1.19
CA LYS A 182 -29.65 -14.65 -2.33
C LYS A 182 -28.59 -14.85 -3.41
N GLY A 183 -27.32 -14.54 -3.13
CA GLY A 183 -26.24 -14.64 -4.12
C GLY A 183 -26.42 -13.74 -5.36
N LEU A 184 -27.20 -12.66 -5.27
CA LEU A 184 -27.52 -11.79 -6.40
C LEU A 184 -26.52 -10.62 -6.52
N VAL A 185 -25.87 -10.52 -7.68
CA VAL A 185 -24.94 -9.45 -8.04
C VAL A 185 -25.34 -8.78 -9.34
N LYS A 186 -24.94 -7.53 -9.54
CA LYS A 186 -25.10 -6.79 -10.79
C LYS A 186 -23.74 -6.68 -11.49
N ILE A 187 -23.66 -7.16 -12.72
CA ILE A 187 -22.47 -7.05 -13.58
C ILE A 187 -22.69 -5.92 -14.58
N GLU A 188 -21.76 -4.98 -14.65
CA GLU A 188 -21.82 -3.76 -15.48
C GLU A 188 -20.71 -3.78 -16.52
N ASN A 189 -21.08 -3.52 -17.79
CA ASN A 189 -20.15 -3.43 -18.90
C ASN A 189 -19.79 -1.96 -19.18
N HIS A 190 -18.52 -1.60 -18.98
CA HIS A 190 -17.96 -0.27 -19.23
C HIS A 190 -17.17 -0.18 -20.55
N TYR A 191 -17.18 -1.21 -21.42
CA TYR A 191 -16.68 -1.06 -22.78
C TYR A 191 -17.58 -0.13 -23.61
N ASP A 192 -16.97 0.62 -24.53
CA ASP A 192 -17.69 1.53 -25.42
C ASP A 192 -18.35 0.83 -26.63
N PHE A 193 -17.75 -0.26 -27.11
CA PHE A 193 -18.11 -0.83 -28.43
C PHE A 193 -18.43 -2.33 -28.44
N ILE A 194 -18.07 -3.08 -27.40
CA ILE A 194 -18.17 -4.55 -27.39
C ILE A 194 -18.97 -5.07 -26.20
N SER A 195 -19.64 -6.21 -26.39
CA SER A 195 -20.30 -6.94 -25.31
C SER A 195 -19.31 -7.78 -24.50
N LEU A 196 -19.75 -8.29 -23.35
CA LEU A 196 -18.94 -9.17 -22.50
C LEU A 196 -18.79 -10.61 -23.03
N ASN A 197 -19.32 -10.93 -24.22
CA ASN A 197 -19.27 -12.29 -24.81
C ASN A 197 -17.86 -12.81 -25.10
N HIS A 198 -16.85 -11.94 -25.09
CA HIS A 198 -15.44 -12.31 -25.23
C HIS A 198 -14.81 -12.78 -23.91
N LEU A 199 -15.58 -12.78 -22.82
CA LEU A 199 -15.14 -13.15 -21.48
C LEU A 199 -15.84 -14.41 -20.99
N SER A 200 -15.10 -15.21 -20.23
CA SER A 200 -15.63 -16.25 -19.34
C SER A 200 -15.50 -15.79 -17.90
N ALA A 201 -16.49 -16.09 -17.05
CA ALA A 201 -16.47 -15.72 -15.64
C ALA A 201 -16.37 -16.93 -14.71
N SER A 202 -15.64 -16.77 -13.61
CA SER A 202 -15.60 -17.72 -12.49
C SER A 202 -15.89 -17.01 -11.18
N TRP A 203 -16.34 -17.77 -10.18
CA TRP A 203 -16.57 -17.27 -8.84
C TRP A 203 -15.91 -18.19 -7.81
N GLN A 204 -15.56 -17.62 -6.66
CA GLN A 204 -14.95 -18.29 -5.51
C GLN A 204 -15.50 -17.69 -4.22
N LEU A 205 -15.95 -18.52 -3.30
CA LEU A 205 -16.35 -18.15 -1.95
C LEU A 205 -15.28 -18.61 -0.97
N ASP A 206 -14.62 -17.65 -0.33
CA ASP A 206 -13.61 -17.89 0.69
C ASP A 206 -14.18 -17.61 2.08
N VAL A 207 -13.86 -18.47 3.04
CA VAL A 207 -14.24 -18.34 4.45
C VAL A 207 -12.98 -18.41 5.32
N GLU A 208 -12.69 -17.35 6.08
CA GLU A 208 -11.43 -17.16 6.81
C GLU A 208 -10.19 -17.34 5.91
N GLY A 209 -10.31 -16.94 4.63
CA GLY A 209 -9.23 -17.01 3.64
C GLY A 209 -9.06 -18.36 2.93
N GLU A 210 -9.82 -19.39 3.31
CA GLU A 210 -9.81 -20.70 2.67
C GLU A 210 -11.01 -20.86 1.73
N THR A 211 -10.79 -21.44 0.55
CA THR A 211 -11.84 -21.63 -0.45
C THR A 211 -12.85 -22.69 -0.01
N LEU A 212 -14.10 -22.28 0.18
CA LEU A 212 -15.21 -23.16 0.54
C LEU A 212 -15.94 -23.68 -0.70
N GLN A 213 -16.22 -22.80 -1.66
CA GLN A 213 -16.93 -23.13 -2.90
C GLN A 213 -16.33 -22.34 -4.06
N TYR A 214 -16.42 -22.89 -5.27
CA TYR A 214 -16.01 -22.20 -6.49
C TYR A 214 -16.76 -22.79 -7.69
N GLY A 215 -16.76 -22.07 -8.80
CA GLY A 215 -17.34 -22.56 -10.05
C GLY A 215 -17.27 -21.56 -11.19
N THR A 216 -17.79 -21.96 -12.34
CA THR A 216 -18.06 -21.05 -13.46
C THR A 216 -19.32 -20.23 -13.19
N LEU A 217 -19.30 -18.97 -13.58
CA LEU A 217 -20.46 -18.08 -13.54
C LEU A 217 -21.00 -17.89 -14.95
N VAL A 218 -22.27 -18.26 -15.17
CA VAL A 218 -22.94 -18.01 -16.45
C VAL A 218 -23.37 -16.55 -16.48
N VAL A 219 -22.76 -15.77 -17.37
CA VAL A 219 -23.07 -14.35 -17.56
C VAL A 219 -23.88 -14.22 -18.86
N PRO A 220 -25.06 -13.58 -18.84
CA PRO A 220 -25.81 -13.32 -20.06
C PRO A 220 -25.03 -12.38 -20.99
N GLU A 221 -25.50 -12.22 -22.23
CA GLU A 221 -24.95 -11.16 -23.07
C GLU A 221 -25.23 -9.79 -22.43
N ILE A 222 -24.16 -9.04 -22.18
CA ILE A 222 -24.25 -7.66 -21.68
C ILE A 222 -23.59 -6.75 -22.73
N PRO A 223 -24.40 -6.04 -23.56
CA PRO A 223 -23.88 -5.08 -24.55
C PRO A 223 -23.07 -3.95 -23.90
N ALA A 224 -22.33 -3.19 -24.72
CA ALA A 224 -21.63 -1.98 -24.28
C ALA A 224 -22.55 -1.07 -23.44
N HIS A 225 -22.03 -0.50 -22.35
CA HIS A 225 -22.74 0.38 -21.42
C HIS A 225 -24.01 -0.19 -20.75
N ASN A 226 -24.25 -1.50 -20.83
CA ASN A 226 -25.39 -2.15 -20.19
C ASN A 226 -24.99 -2.94 -18.95
N SER A 227 -25.97 -3.48 -18.24
CA SER A 227 -25.76 -4.30 -17.05
C SER A 227 -26.81 -5.39 -16.94
N ALA A 228 -26.50 -6.45 -16.20
CA ALA A 228 -27.45 -7.51 -15.87
C ALA A 228 -27.26 -8.00 -14.44
N GLU A 229 -28.35 -8.42 -13.81
CA GLU A 229 -28.32 -9.14 -12.54
C GLU A 229 -28.06 -10.62 -12.79
N VAL A 230 -27.15 -11.20 -12.02
CA VAL A 230 -26.70 -12.58 -12.14
C VAL A 230 -26.72 -13.24 -10.77
N HIS A 231 -27.31 -14.43 -10.72
CA HIS A 231 -27.31 -15.26 -9.51
C HIS A 231 -26.04 -16.10 -9.45
N VAL A 232 -25.24 -15.90 -8.41
CA VAL A 232 -24.06 -16.70 -8.12
C VAL A 232 -24.50 -17.99 -7.42
N PRO A 233 -24.17 -19.19 -7.94
CA PRO A 233 -24.67 -20.46 -7.41
C PRO A 233 -23.90 -20.90 -6.14
N MET A 234 -23.85 -20.04 -5.13
CA MET A 234 -23.27 -20.34 -3.82
C MET A 234 -24.33 -20.92 -2.87
N THR A 235 -23.91 -21.83 -1.99
CA THR A 235 -24.79 -22.44 -0.99
C THR A 235 -24.89 -21.57 0.27
N HIS A 236 -26.12 -21.34 0.73
CA HIS A 236 -26.44 -20.66 1.99
C HIS A 236 -27.00 -21.65 3.05
N PRO A 237 -26.94 -21.33 4.35
CA PRO A 237 -26.35 -20.14 4.96
C PRO A 237 -24.81 -20.20 4.99
N LEU A 238 -24.17 -19.04 5.02
CA LEU A 238 -22.73 -18.95 5.22
C LEU A 238 -22.37 -19.39 6.66
N PRO A 239 -21.15 -19.92 6.89
CA PRO A 239 -20.69 -20.25 8.24
C PRO A 239 -20.77 -19.04 9.18
N ALA A 240 -21.58 -19.15 10.22
CA ALA A 240 -21.82 -18.06 11.16
C ALA A 240 -20.53 -17.59 11.84
N ARG A 241 -20.42 -16.27 12.05
CA ARG A 241 -19.31 -15.57 12.75
C ARG A 241 -17.95 -15.60 12.05
N LYS A 242 -17.83 -16.26 10.90
CA LYS A 242 -16.61 -16.30 10.09
C LYS A 242 -16.62 -15.22 9.02
N GLU A 243 -15.46 -14.62 8.78
CA GLU A 243 -15.31 -13.70 7.68
C GLU A 243 -15.45 -14.43 6.34
N SER A 244 -16.20 -13.88 5.40
CA SER A 244 -16.44 -14.50 4.09
C SER A 244 -16.33 -13.48 2.96
N HIS A 245 -15.70 -13.87 1.86
CA HIS A 245 -15.52 -13.05 0.67
C HIS A 245 -15.97 -13.80 -0.58
N LEU A 246 -16.69 -13.13 -1.46
CA LEU A 246 -17.00 -13.60 -2.81
C LEU A 246 -16.06 -12.94 -3.81
N THR A 247 -15.28 -13.73 -4.53
CA THR A 247 -14.42 -13.26 -5.61
C THR A 247 -15.02 -13.69 -6.95
N ILE A 248 -15.21 -12.76 -7.89
CA ILE A 248 -15.65 -13.02 -9.27
C ILE A 248 -14.56 -12.52 -10.23
N ARG A 249 -14.10 -13.39 -11.13
CA ARG A 249 -13.03 -13.11 -12.10
C ARG A 249 -13.55 -13.26 -13.52
N PHE A 250 -13.08 -12.41 -14.42
CA PHE A 250 -13.40 -12.43 -15.84
C PHE A 250 -12.13 -12.60 -16.66
N PHE A 251 -12.12 -13.59 -17.54
CA PHE A 251 -10.96 -13.97 -18.35
C PHE A 251 -11.30 -13.95 -19.83
N LEU A 252 -10.31 -13.68 -20.69
CA LEU A 252 -10.46 -13.89 -22.13
C LEU A 252 -10.82 -15.34 -22.40
N ASN A 253 -11.88 -15.56 -23.18
CA ASN A 253 -12.31 -16.91 -23.60
C ASN A 253 -11.67 -17.37 -24.92
N LYS A 254 -10.86 -16.53 -25.55
CA LYS A 254 -10.11 -16.81 -26.77
C LYS A 254 -8.81 -16.01 -26.84
N ASP A 255 -7.87 -16.48 -27.65
CA ASP A 255 -6.65 -15.76 -27.96
C ASP A 255 -6.95 -14.44 -28.70
N LEU A 256 -6.25 -13.38 -28.30
CA LEU A 256 -6.20 -12.09 -28.97
C LEU A 256 -4.73 -11.76 -29.33
N PRO A 257 -4.47 -10.81 -30.25
CA PRO A 257 -3.09 -10.46 -30.63
C PRO A 257 -2.20 -9.99 -29.47
N TRP A 258 -2.78 -9.52 -28.36
CA TRP A 258 -2.06 -8.95 -27.22
C TRP A 258 -2.06 -9.83 -25.96
N ALA A 259 -2.91 -10.87 -25.89
CA ALA A 259 -2.95 -11.81 -24.77
C ALA A 259 -3.61 -13.14 -25.15
N LYS A 260 -3.27 -14.19 -24.41
CA LYS A 260 -3.83 -15.54 -24.58
C LYS A 260 -5.17 -15.71 -23.86
N THR A 261 -5.94 -16.71 -24.27
CA THR A 261 -7.07 -17.23 -23.49
C THR A 261 -6.66 -17.44 -22.04
N GLY A 262 -7.53 -17.09 -21.09
CA GLY A 262 -7.24 -17.17 -19.65
C GLY A 262 -6.57 -15.93 -19.07
N HIS A 263 -6.23 -14.92 -19.87
CA HIS A 263 -5.80 -13.63 -19.34
C HIS A 263 -6.94 -12.93 -18.58
N GLU A 264 -6.69 -12.55 -17.34
CA GLU A 264 -7.67 -11.88 -16.47
C GLU A 264 -7.85 -10.40 -16.84
N ILE A 265 -9.08 -10.03 -17.16
CA ILE A 265 -9.51 -8.67 -17.53
C ILE A 265 -10.03 -7.89 -16.33
N ALA A 266 -10.76 -8.57 -15.44
CA ALA A 266 -11.34 -7.93 -14.26
C ALA A 266 -11.49 -8.93 -13.11
N CYS A 267 -11.34 -8.43 -11.88
CA CYS A 267 -11.54 -9.24 -10.67
C CYS A 267 -12.21 -8.41 -9.57
N SER A 268 -13.42 -8.79 -9.14
CA SER A 268 -14.12 -8.15 -8.02
C SER A 268 -14.17 -9.06 -6.80
N GLN A 269 -13.79 -8.55 -5.63
CA GLN A 269 -13.98 -9.23 -4.35
C GLN A 269 -14.96 -8.45 -3.48
N ILE A 270 -16.01 -9.11 -3.02
CA ILE A 270 -17.12 -8.54 -2.26
C ILE A 270 -17.13 -9.17 -0.87
N PRO A 271 -17.02 -8.39 0.22
CA PRO A 271 -17.19 -8.93 1.56
C PRO A 271 -18.66 -9.33 1.77
N LEU A 272 -18.90 -10.57 2.18
CA LEU A 272 -20.25 -11.10 2.45
C LEU A 272 -20.60 -11.05 3.93
N GLN A 273 -19.63 -11.39 4.79
CA GLN A 273 -19.83 -11.46 6.23
C GLN A 273 -18.55 -11.01 6.93
N SER A 274 -18.69 -10.14 7.94
CA SER A 274 -17.59 -9.74 8.81
C SER A 274 -17.38 -10.75 9.94
N ARG A 275 -16.13 -10.86 10.38
CA ARG A 275 -15.81 -11.62 11.61
C ARG A 275 -16.47 -10.96 12.82
N SER A 276 -17.22 -11.73 13.61
CA SER A 276 -17.94 -11.20 14.78
C SER A 276 -17.28 -11.52 16.13
N SER A 277 -16.25 -12.36 16.16
CA SER A 277 -15.50 -12.68 17.38
C SER A 277 -14.01 -12.82 17.13
N LEU A 278 -13.22 -12.04 17.85
CA LEU A 278 -11.78 -12.25 17.98
C LEU A 278 -11.58 -13.41 18.95
N HIS A 279 -10.85 -14.44 18.51
CA HIS A 279 -10.49 -15.54 19.40
C HIS A 279 -9.43 -15.01 20.37
N MET A 280 -9.79 -14.91 21.64
CA MET A 280 -8.84 -14.69 22.73
C MET A 280 -8.29 -16.05 23.17
N PRO A 281 -7.03 -16.12 23.65
CA PRO A 281 -6.48 -17.35 24.20
C PRO A 281 -7.37 -17.89 25.31
N VAL A 282 -7.58 -19.21 25.31
CA VAL A 282 -8.19 -19.90 26.44
C VAL A 282 -7.13 -20.05 27.52
N VAL A 283 -7.41 -19.50 28.69
CA VAL A 283 -6.58 -19.65 29.89
C VAL A 283 -6.56 -21.14 30.28
N LYS A 284 -5.40 -21.78 30.24
CA LYS A 284 -5.17 -23.13 30.81
C LYS A 284 -5.11 -23.04 32.35
N ASP A 285 -5.32 -24.16 33.04
CA ASP A 285 -5.18 -24.31 34.52
C ASP A 285 -3.72 -24.21 35.03
N SER A 286 -2.83 -23.54 34.29
CA SER A 286 -1.44 -23.26 34.68
C SER A 286 -1.29 -21.78 35.04
N THR A 287 -0.23 -21.45 35.79
CA THR A 287 0.02 -20.08 36.26
C THR A 287 1.38 -19.60 35.81
N VAL A 288 1.46 -18.32 35.46
CA VAL A 288 2.75 -17.68 35.13
C VAL A 288 3.53 -17.44 36.43
N LYS A 289 4.71 -18.05 36.54
CA LYS A 289 5.63 -17.82 37.65
C LYS A 289 6.42 -16.55 37.39
N VAL A 290 6.53 -15.68 38.40
CA VAL A 290 7.21 -14.39 38.28
C VAL A 290 8.42 -14.38 39.19
N SER A 291 9.57 -13.99 38.63
CA SER A 291 10.78 -13.62 39.35
C SER A 291 11.02 -12.13 39.12
N ASP A 292 11.02 -11.37 40.21
CA ASP A 292 11.20 -9.92 40.20
C ASP A 292 12.56 -9.55 40.80
N SER A 293 13.30 -8.71 40.10
CA SER A 293 14.58 -8.14 40.55
C SER A 293 14.54 -6.61 40.37
N ASP A 294 15.60 -5.91 40.78
CA ASP A 294 15.63 -4.45 40.63
C ASP A 294 15.62 -3.99 39.16
N ILE A 295 16.22 -4.77 38.26
CA ILE A 295 16.45 -4.40 36.86
C ILE A 295 15.60 -5.20 35.85
N GLU A 296 15.13 -6.39 36.23
CA GLU A 296 14.42 -7.30 35.33
C GLU A 296 13.19 -7.92 35.99
N LEU A 297 12.15 -8.13 35.19
CA LEU A 297 10.99 -8.96 35.51
C LEU A 297 10.97 -10.17 34.58
N THR A 298 11.06 -11.37 35.14
CA THR A 298 11.01 -12.64 34.37
C THR A 298 9.68 -13.36 34.64
N CYS A 299 8.92 -13.59 33.58
CA CYS A 299 7.69 -14.37 33.57
C CYS A 299 7.96 -15.74 32.95
N ARG A 300 7.91 -16.81 33.75
CA ARG A 300 8.13 -18.20 33.31
C ARG A 300 6.81 -18.97 33.22
N THR A 301 6.63 -19.65 32.11
CA THR A 301 5.59 -20.65 31.88
C THR A 301 6.22 -22.04 31.87
N ASP A 302 5.43 -23.10 31.68
CA ASP A 302 5.97 -24.45 31.56
C ASP A 302 6.75 -24.62 30.23
N ASP A 303 6.32 -23.89 29.19
CA ASP A 303 6.85 -24.02 27.83
C ASP A 303 7.82 -22.90 27.43
N GLY A 304 8.02 -21.87 28.26
CA GLY A 304 8.77 -20.68 27.83
C GLY A 304 9.02 -19.61 28.89
N THR A 305 9.58 -18.48 28.44
CA THR A 305 9.95 -17.36 29.28
C THR A 305 9.82 -16.02 28.54
N ILE A 306 9.27 -15.02 29.22
CA ILE A 306 9.15 -13.63 28.76
C ILE A 306 9.88 -12.74 29.77
N VAL A 307 10.81 -11.91 29.32
CA VAL A 307 11.64 -11.05 30.19
C VAL A 307 11.46 -9.58 29.82
N PHE A 308 11.26 -8.74 30.83
CA PHE A 308 11.21 -7.28 30.70
C PHE A 308 12.39 -6.64 31.42
N ASP A 309 12.96 -5.64 30.77
CA ASP A 309 13.86 -4.68 31.39
C ASP A 309 13.04 -3.59 32.08
N LYS A 310 13.21 -3.45 33.40
CA LYS A 310 12.47 -2.47 34.23
C LYS A 310 13.03 -1.05 34.11
N VAL A 311 14.28 -0.90 33.69
CA VAL A 311 14.95 0.39 33.50
C VAL A 311 14.48 1.06 32.21
N TYR A 312 14.34 0.28 31.15
CA TYR A 312 13.86 0.74 29.84
C TYR A 312 12.37 0.48 29.60
N GLY A 313 11.71 -0.27 30.48
CA GLY A 313 10.28 -0.57 30.39
C GLY A 313 9.92 -1.37 29.13
N SER A 314 10.82 -2.24 28.67
CA SER A 314 10.69 -2.93 27.39
C SER A 314 10.81 -4.43 27.54
N LEU A 315 10.03 -5.17 26.74
CA LEU A 315 10.23 -6.59 26.52
C LEU A 315 11.61 -6.81 25.86
N THR A 316 12.44 -7.65 26.45
CA THR A 316 13.80 -7.94 25.95
C THR A 316 13.96 -9.38 25.48
N ARG A 317 13.09 -10.28 25.95
CA ARG A 317 13.18 -11.70 25.62
C ARG A 317 11.80 -12.33 25.48
N TRP A 318 11.62 -13.17 24.47
CA TRP A 318 10.47 -14.05 24.34
C TRP A 318 10.96 -15.40 23.80
N GLN A 319 11.02 -16.38 24.69
CA GLN A 319 11.48 -17.73 24.39
C GLN A 319 10.35 -18.73 24.57
N HIS A 320 10.23 -19.67 23.64
CA HIS A 320 9.26 -20.77 23.73
C HIS A 320 9.90 -22.07 23.20
N ALA A 321 9.76 -23.16 23.94
CA ALA A 321 10.38 -24.46 23.66
C ALA A 321 11.91 -24.40 23.42
N GLY A 322 12.61 -23.45 24.05
CA GLY A 322 14.04 -23.22 23.88
C GLY A 322 14.41 -22.26 22.74
N GLU A 323 13.49 -21.95 21.83
CA GLU A 323 13.70 -21.05 20.70
C GLU A 323 13.44 -19.59 21.06
N GLU A 324 14.31 -18.68 20.62
CA GLU A 324 14.15 -17.24 20.79
C GLU A 324 13.26 -16.68 19.66
N LEU A 325 12.15 -16.04 20.02
CA LEU A 325 11.14 -15.56 19.05
C LEU A 325 11.31 -14.09 18.68
N LEU A 326 12.08 -13.31 19.47
CA LEU A 326 12.44 -11.93 19.18
C LEU A 326 13.86 -11.61 19.63
N LEU A 327 14.51 -10.65 18.98
CA LEU A 327 15.82 -10.13 19.36
C LEU A 327 15.71 -8.77 20.07
N THR A 328 14.67 -8.00 19.74
CA THR A 328 14.28 -6.78 20.46
C THR A 328 12.77 -6.76 20.62
N GLY A 329 12.27 -6.16 21.70
CA GLY A 329 10.82 -6.07 21.93
C GLY A 329 10.14 -4.94 21.15
N PRO A 330 8.81 -5.03 20.96
CA PRO A 330 8.01 -3.99 20.31
C PRO A 330 8.17 -2.61 20.95
N LYS A 331 8.53 -1.60 20.16
CA LYS A 331 8.55 -0.19 20.55
C LYS A 331 7.68 0.64 19.62
N LEU A 332 6.90 1.58 20.15
CA LEU A 332 6.20 2.59 19.36
C LEU A 332 7.15 3.22 18.34
N ASN A 333 6.74 3.14 17.09
CA ASN A 333 7.42 3.68 15.93
C ASN A 333 6.48 4.67 15.23
N LEU A 334 6.92 5.92 15.13
CA LEU A 334 6.23 6.97 14.39
C LEU A 334 6.94 7.34 13.09
N TYR A 335 7.93 6.56 12.66
CA TYR A 335 8.79 6.89 11.53
C TYR A 335 8.88 5.77 10.52
N ARG A 336 8.90 6.15 9.24
CA ARG A 336 9.29 5.31 8.11
C ARG A 336 10.39 6.03 7.32
N GLY A 337 11.20 5.29 6.58
CA GLY A 337 12.09 5.90 5.59
C GLY A 337 11.26 6.67 4.55
N PRO A 338 11.54 7.95 4.26
CA PRO A 338 10.69 8.70 3.33
C PRO A 338 10.77 8.13 1.92
N ILE A 339 9.62 8.07 1.24
CA ILE A 339 9.56 7.69 -0.18
C ILE A 339 9.77 8.92 -1.07
N ASP A 340 9.95 8.70 -2.37
CA ASP A 340 10.14 9.76 -3.36
C ASP A 340 9.03 10.82 -3.33
N HIS A 341 7.78 10.40 -3.15
CA HIS A 341 6.63 11.30 -3.06
C HIS A 341 6.53 12.10 -1.75
N ASP A 342 7.27 11.69 -0.71
CA ASP A 342 7.43 12.48 0.50
C ASP A 342 8.44 13.64 0.28
N ARG A 343 9.20 13.60 -0.82
CA ARG A 343 10.34 14.49 -1.14
C ARG A 343 10.16 15.30 -2.45
N PRO A 344 9.13 16.17 -2.59
CA PRO A 344 9.03 17.10 -3.73
C PRO A 344 10.25 18.02 -3.88
N GLY A 345 11.00 18.26 -2.81
CA GLY A 345 12.28 18.94 -2.83
C GLY A 345 12.85 19.07 -1.42
N ASP A 346 14.13 19.43 -1.30
CA ASP A 346 14.84 19.42 -0.01
C ASP A 346 14.27 20.37 1.06
N LYS A 347 13.44 21.34 0.65
CA LYS A 347 12.89 22.40 1.51
C LYS A 347 11.38 22.33 1.70
N VAL A 348 10.69 21.34 1.14
CA VAL A 348 9.23 21.24 1.13
C VAL A 348 8.75 19.79 1.17
N GLY A 349 7.49 19.58 1.54
CA GLY A 349 6.86 18.25 1.54
C GLY A 349 6.98 17.48 2.85
N LEU A 350 6.34 16.30 2.87
CA LEU A 350 6.12 15.53 4.09
C LEU A 350 7.43 15.09 4.76
N SER A 351 8.44 14.71 3.96
CA SER A 351 9.74 14.30 4.49
C SER A 351 10.40 15.43 5.29
N LYS A 352 10.22 16.69 4.89
CA LYS A 352 10.75 17.83 5.65
C LYS A 352 9.96 18.03 6.94
N GLU A 353 8.63 18.04 6.86
CA GLU A 353 7.76 18.21 8.03
C GLU A 353 8.07 17.17 9.12
N TRP A 354 8.25 15.91 8.72
CA TRP A 354 8.59 14.82 9.66
C TRP A 354 10.00 14.90 10.22
N THR A 355 10.98 15.33 9.41
CA THR A 355 12.35 15.57 9.88
C THR A 355 12.40 16.73 10.86
N ASP A 356 11.74 17.84 10.56
CA ASP A 356 11.65 19.01 11.44
C ASP A 356 10.92 18.67 12.75
N ALA A 357 9.87 17.84 12.69
CA ALA A 357 9.19 17.31 13.88
C ALA A 357 10.03 16.28 14.66
N GLY A 358 11.14 15.81 14.10
CA GLY A 358 12.10 14.94 14.77
C GLY A 358 11.68 13.47 14.88
N TYR A 359 10.69 12.97 14.13
CA TYR A 359 10.17 11.60 14.33
C TYR A 359 11.21 10.48 14.15
N HIS A 360 12.27 10.72 13.39
CA HIS A 360 13.42 9.81 13.27
C HIS A 360 14.31 9.73 14.52
N LEU A 361 14.11 10.63 15.51
CA LEU A 361 14.90 10.76 16.74
C LEU A 361 14.08 10.48 18.00
N MET A 362 12.91 9.83 17.89
CA MET A 362 12.06 9.53 19.05
C MET A 362 12.81 8.67 20.08
N ARG A 363 12.72 9.06 21.35
CA ARG A 363 13.25 8.34 22.51
C ARG A 363 12.13 7.98 23.44
N HIS A 364 12.23 6.80 24.02
CA HIS A 364 11.28 6.28 25.02
C HIS A 364 11.89 6.49 26.39
N LYS A 365 11.22 7.28 27.23
CA LYS A 365 11.60 7.50 28.62
C LYS A 365 10.52 6.88 29.51
N PRO A 366 10.74 5.66 30.04
CA PRO A 366 9.80 5.08 30.99
C PRO A 366 9.71 5.95 32.25
N THR A 367 8.50 6.10 32.76
CA THR A 367 8.19 6.89 33.96
C THR A 367 7.63 6.02 35.08
N GLU A 368 7.00 4.90 34.72
CA GLU A 368 6.42 3.96 35.67
C GLU A 368 6.50 2.54 35.08
N PHE A 369 6.83 1.56 35.92
CA PHE A 369 6.79 0.14 35.60
C PHE A 369 6.11 -0.60 36.75
N VAL A 370 4.98 -1.24 36.48
CA VAL A 370 4.21 -2.00 37.46
C VAL A 370 3.77 -3.33 36.87
N PHE A 371 3.60 -4.35 37.71
CA PHE A 371 3.02 -5.62 37.31
C PHE A 371 2.05 -6.15 38.37
N SER A 372 1.08 -6.94 37.93
CA SER A 372 0.09 -7.62 38.77
C SER A 372 -0.08 -9.08 38.34
N LYS A 373 -0.32 -9.96 39.33
CA LYS A 373 -0.77 -11.33 39.09
C LYS A 373 -2.29 -11.35 39.15
N GLU A 374 -2.92 -11.81 38.08
CA GLU A 374 -4.38 -11.86 37.98
C GLU A 374 -4.93 -13.19 38.51
N LYS A 375 -6.19 -13.19 38.96
CA LYS A 375 -6.84 -14.38 39.52
C LYS A 375 -7.01 -15.53 38.52
N ASN A 376 -7.00 -15.22 37.23
CA ASN A 376 -7.04 -16.18 36.13
C ASN A 376 -5.64 -16.73 35.76
N GLY A 377 -4.59 -16.49 36.57
CA GLY A 377 -3.25 -17.03 36.32
C GLY A 377 -2.41 -16.27 35.29
N THR A 378 -2.93 -15.19 34.69
CA THR A 378 -2.16 -14.29 33.82
C THR A 378 -1.35 -13.27 34.62
N VAL A 379 -0.32 -12.69 34.00
CA VAL A 379 0.44 -11.57 34.56
C VAL A 379 0.25 -10.35 33.67
N THR A 380 -0.15 -9.23 34.26
CA THR A 380 -0.24 -7.95 33.57
C THR A 380 1.01 -7.13 33.88
N VAL A 381 1.68 -6.59 32.87
CA VAL A 381 2.81 -5.67 33.00
C VAL A 381 2.44 -4.36 32.32
N THR A 382 2.47 -3.27 33.08
CA THR A 382 2.17 -1.93 32.58
C THR A 382 3.40 -1.05 32.67
N THR A 383 3.78 -0.45 31.54
CA THR A 383 4.84 0.56 31.47
C THR A 383 4.27 1.87 30.97
N LYS A 384 4.37 2.93 31.76
CA LYS A 384 4.11 4.29 31.29
C LYS A 384 5.40 4.93 30.80
N SER A 385 5.32 5.65 29.69
CA SER A 385 6.47 6.27 29.04
C SER A 385 6.11 7.63 28.48
N TRP A 386 7.01 8.58 28.64
CA TRP A 386 7.06 9.77 27.81
C TRP A 386 7.89 9.48 26.57
N ILE A 387 7.30 9.58 25.39
CA ILE A 387 7.97 9.29 24.12
C ILE A 387 8.05 10.59 23.31
N ALA A 388 9.26 11.12 23.14
CA ALA A 388 9.47 12.41 22.47
C ALA A 388 10.75 12.43 21.64
N PRO A 389 10.82 13.28 20.61
CA PRO A 389 12.05 13.48 19.88
C PRO A 389 13.06 14.31 20.66
N VAL A 390 14.34 14.07 20.41
CA VAL A 390 15.42 14.85 21.01
C VAL A 390 15.25 16.34 20.63
N GLN A 391 15.36 17.25 21.61
CA GLN A 391 15.27 18.72 21.45
C GLN A 391 13.92 19.28 21.01
N GLN A 392 12.84 18.50 21.03
CA GLN A 392 11.49 18.97 20.72
C GLN A 392 10.62 19.11 21.98
N ARG A 393 9.59 19.97 21.91
CA ARG A 393 8.66 20.21 23.03
C ARG A 393 7.39 19.35 22.97
N HIS A 394 7.14 18.71 21.83
CA HIS A 394 6.03 17.78 21.64
C HIS A 394 6.46 16.33 21.89
N GLY A 395 5.49 15.48 22.18
CA GLY A 395 5.71 14.06 22.46
C GLY A 395 4.40 13.34 22.75
N LEU A 396 4.49 12.14 23.30
CA LEU A 396 3.33 11.33 23.66
C LEU A 396 3.48 10.78 25.07
N ASN A 397 2.40 10.88 25.83
CA ASN A 397 2.20 10.05 27.01
C ASN A 397 1.64 8.70 26.56
N CYS A 398 2.43 7.64 26.77
CA CYS A 398 2.09 6.30 26.33
C CYS A 398 2.03 5.33 27.51
N GLU A 399 1.11 4.37 27.42
CA GLU A 399 0.97 3.27 28.35
C GLU A 399 0.98 1.96 27.55
N TYR A 400 2.01 1.15 27.77
CA TYR A 400 2.11 -0.22 27.26
C TYR A 400 1.54 -1.17 28.30
N ILE A 401 0.61 -2.04 27.89
CA ILE A 401 0.00 -3.04 28.73
C ILE A 401 0.22 -4.40 28.07
N TYR A 402 1.02 -5.24 28.72
CA TYR A 402 1.24 -6.63 28.33
C TYR A 402 0.40 -7.53 29.23
N THR A 403 -0.43 -8.39 28.66
CA THR A 403 -1.08 -9.49 29.39
C THR A 403 -0.46 -10.80 28.94
N ILE A 404 0.26 -11.45 29.86
CA ILE A 404 1.03 -12.67 29.61
C ILE A 404 0.20 -13.88 30.03
N TYR A 405 0.09 -14.85 29.13
CA TYR A 405 -0.72 -16.04 29.33
C TYR A 405 0.15 -17.26 29.68
N PRO A 406 -0.44 -18.31 30.29
CA PRO A 406 0.30 -19.51 30.69
C PRO A 406 0.91 -20.34 29.54
N ASP A 407 0.50 -20.11 28.29
CA ASP A 407 1.06 -20.75 27.08
C ASP A 407 2.22 -19.96 26.46
N THR A 408 2.73 -18.94 27.17
CA THR A 408 3.78 -18.02 26.67
C THR A 408 3.30 -17.09 25.54
N SER A 409 2.00 -17.04 25.25
CA SER A 409 1.43 -15.96 24.44
C SER A 409 1.30 -14.68 25.26
N PHE A 410 1.16 -13.55 24.58
CA PHE A 410 0.84 -12.28 25.24
C PHE A 410 -0.01 -11.37 24.36
N THR A 411 -0.84 -10.56 24.99
CA THR A 411 -1.51 -9.43 24.33
C THR A 411 -0.75 -8.15 24.67
N LEU A 412 -0.45 -7.34 23.66
CA LEU A 412 0.17 -6.04 23.79
C LEU A 412 -0.83 -4.96 23.39
N THR A 413 -1.16 -4.07 24.32
CA THR A 413 -1.92 -2.85 24.06
C THR A 413 -1.04 -1.64 24.30
N ILE A 414 -1.09 -0.65 23.40
CA ILE A 414 -0.56 0.68 23.65
C ILE A 414 -1.69 1.70 23.62
N ASN A 415 -1.78 2.52 24.66
CA ASN A 415 -2.58 3.74 24.68
C ASN A 415 -1.62 4.92 24.53
N GLY A 416 -1.92 5.87 23.65
CA GLY A 416 -1.08 7.05 23.44
C GLY A 416 -1.90 8.33 23.38
N VAL A 417 -1.41 9.37 24.04
CA VAL A 417 -1.99 10.72 24.00
C VAL A 417 -0.89 11.68 23.54
N PRO A 418 -0.99 12.23 22.32
CA PRO A 418 -0.08 13.27 21.84
C PRO A 418 -0.19 14.56 22.67
N GLU A 419 0.93 15.22 22.89
CA GLU A 419 1.04 16.52 23.55
C GLU A 419 1.96 17.45 22.77
N GLY A 420 1.57 18.73 22.67
CA GLY A 420 2.26 19.75 21.90
C GLY A 420 1.89 19.76 20.40
N ASP A 421 2.56 20.62 19.65
CA ASP A 421 2.28 20.84 18.23
C ASP A 421 2.95 19.77 17.36
N MET A 422 2.33 18.60 17.30
CA MET A 422 2.75 17.53 16.40
C MET A 422 2.12 17.69 15.01
N VAL A 423 2.86 17.30 13.96
CA VAL A 423 2.31 17.16 12.60
C VAL A 423 1.77 15.74 12.41
N HIS A 424 1.09 15.48 11.30
CA HIS A 424 0.61 14.14 10.97
C HIS A 424 1.76 13.12 10.92
N PHE A 425 1.49 11.89 11.36
CA PHE A 425 2.50 10.86 11.52
C PHE A 425 2.78 10.13 10.19
N PRO A 426 4.05 9.85 9.87
CA PRO A 426 4.40 8.94 8.78
C PRO A 426 3.81 7.53 8.97
N ARG A 427 3.77 7.09 10.23
CA ARG A 427 3.39 5.74 10.66
C ARG A 427 2.90 5.79 12.11
N LEU A 428 2.06 4.85 12.50
CA LEU A 428 1.68 4.61 13.89
C LEU A 428 1.64 3.10 14.16
N GLY A 429 2.65 2.58 14.87
CA GLY A 429 2.79 1.15 15.09
C GLY A 429 3.93 0.76 15.99
N PHE A 430 4.32 -0.52 15.95
CA PHE A 430 5.48 -1.07 16.62
C PHE A 430 6.60 -1.38 15.63
N LYS A 431 7.85 -1.17 16.04
CA LYS A 431 9.06 -1.67 15.36
C LYS A 431 9.87 -2.52 16.33
N PHE A 432 10.36 -3.66 15.86
CA PHE A 432 11.26 -4.55 16.59
C PHE A 432 11.99 -5.49 15.63
N THR A 433 12.83 -6.38 16.16
CA THR A 433 13.64 -7.31 15.37
C THR A 433 13.43 -8.75 15.81
N ILE A 434 13.39 -9.67 14.85
CA ILE A 434 13.28 -11.12 15.07
C ILE A 434 14.46 -11.83 14.39
N PRO A 435 14.79 -13.09 14.77
CA PRO A 435 15.88 -13.81 14.13
C PRO A 435 15.69 -13.93 12.61
N ALA A 436 16.77 -13.79 11.83
CA ALA A 436 16.68 -13.93 10.36
C ALA A 436 16.24 -15.31 9.89
N ALA A 437 16.32 -16.33 10.76
CA ALA A 437 15.83 -17.66 10.46
C ALA A 437 14.29 -17.73 10.37
N ASN A 438 13.55 -16.80 10.97
CA ASN A 438 12.08 -16.74 10.92
C ASN A 438 11.58 -16.04 9.65
N ASP A 439 12.11 -16.43 8.49
CA ASP A 439 11.90 -15.76 7.20
C ASP A 439 10.68 -16.26 6.43
N PHE A 440 10.00 -17.32 6.85
CA PHE A 440 8.76 -17.79 6.23
C PHE A 440 7.57 -17.02 6.78
N VAL A 441 6.93 -16.23 5.91
CA VAL A 441 5.80 -15.38 6.26
C VAL A 441 4.53 -15.93 5.64
N SER A 442 3.50 -16.14 6.46
CA SER A 442 2.13 -16.36 5.97
C SER A 442 1.21 -15.31 6.57
N TRP A 443 0.30 -14.73 5.81
CA TRP A 443 -0.67 -13.78 6.36
C TRP A 443 -2.05 -13.91 5.74
N TYR A 444 -3.08 -13.59 6.53
CA TYR A 444 -4.44 -13.40 6.05
C TYR A 444 -4.76 -11.91 6.04
N GLY A 445 -4.78 -11.30 4.85
CA GLY A 445 -4.90 -9.86 4.67
C GLY A 445 -4.86 -9.50 3.19
N ARG A 446 -4.57 -8.24 2.84
CA ARG A 446 -4.41 -7.86 1.43
C ARG A 446 -3.08 -8.32 0.85
N GLY A 447 -3.09 -8.76 -0.40
CA GLY A 447 -1.90 -9.21 -1.12
C GLY A 447 -2.18 -9.67 -2.56
N PRO A 448 -1.21 -10.35 -3.21
CA PRO A 448 0.09 -10.74 -2.67
C PRO A 448 1.13 -9.60 -2.66
N HIS A 449 0.98 -8.61 -3.53
CA HIS A 449 1.88 -7.46 -3.69
C HIS A 449 1.71 -6.41 -2.59
N GLU A 450 2.63 -5.45 -2.53
CA GLU A 450 2.53 -4.33 -1.59
C GLU A 450 1.32 -3.45 -1.87
N ASN A 451 0.77 -2.91 -0.79
CA ASN A 451 -0.42 -2.09 -0.82
C ASN A 451 -0.42 -1.14 0.38
N TYR A 452 -0.97 0.05 0.17
CA TYR A 452 -1.00 1.18 1.10
C TYR A 452 -2.40 1.78 1.19
N ALA A 453 -2.64 2.63 2.18
CA ALA A 453 -3.95 3.22 2.46
C ALA A 453 -4.67 3.83 1.24
N ASP A 454 -3.92 4.38 0.29
CA ASP A 454 -4.36 5.04 -0.94
C ASP A 454 -3.95 4.31 -2.24
N MET A 455 -3.49 3.05 -2.12
CA MET A 455 -3.10 2.16 -3.22
C MET A 455 -3.28 0.69 -2.77
N LYS A 456 -4.52 0.18 -2.77
CA LYS A 456 -4.82 -1.19 -2.27
C LYS A 456 -5.98 -1.93 -2.92
N GLU A 457 -6.64 -1.36 -3.92
CA GLU A 457 -7.80 -1.98 -4.56
C GLU A 457 -7.45 -3.23 -5.35
N SER A 458 -6.25 -3.28 -5.92
CA SER A 458 -5.75 -4.45 -6.63
C SER A 458 -5.36 -5.60 -5.71
N ALA A 459 -5.17 -5.32 -4.42
CA ALA A 459 -4.75 -6.29 -3.43
C ALA A 459 -5.98 -6.94 -2.76
N LEU A 460 -6.21 -8.21 -3.06
CA LEU A 460 -7.36 -8.96 -2.56
C LEU A 460 -7.09 -9.48 -1.14
N VAL A 461 -8.14 -9.62 -0.35
CA VAL A 461 -8.07 -10.31 0.93
C VAL A 461 -7.96 -11.82 0.69
N GLY A 462 -6.93 -12.46 1.25
CA GLY A 462 -6.68 -13.88 1.11
C GLY A 462 -5.50 -14.34 1.97
N ILE A 463 -5.18 -15.64 1.91
CA ILE A 463 -3.99 -16.20 2.58
C ILE A 463 -2.83 -16.23 1.58
N TYR A 464 -1.74 -15.56 1.93
CA TYR A 464 -0.53 -15.48 1.11
C TYR A 464 0.67 -16.03 1.89
N ARG A 465 1.65 -16.56 1.16
CA ARG A 465 2.87 -17.17 1.72
C ARG A 465 4.09 -16.71 0.93
N PHE A 466 5.08 -16.16 1.62
CA PHE A 466 6.31 -15.61 1.05
C PHE A 466 7.50 -15.93 1.96
N VAL A 467 8.72 -15.79 1.43
CA VAL A 467 9.89 -15.54 2.26
C VAL A 467 10.14 -14.04 2.37
N VAL A 468 10.68 -13.54 3.49
CA VAL A 468 10.87 -12.09 3.73
C VAL A 468 11.62 -11.40 2.59
N ARG A 469 12.62 -12.06 1.99
CA ARG A 469 13.39 -11.52 0.86
C ARG A 469 12.51 -11.21 -0.35
N ASP A 470 11.50 -12.03 -0.62
CA ASP A 470 10.60 -11.87 -1.77
C ASP A 470 9.50 -10.82 -1.52
N MET A 471 9.39 -10.30 -0.30
CA MET A 471 8.48 -9.20 0.03
C MET A 471 9.08 -7.82 -0.30
N PHE A 472 10.37 -7.74 -0.62
CA PHE A 472 11.08 -6.50 -0.92
C PHE A 472 10.82 -6.04 -2.37
N GLU A 473 10.36 -4.80 -2.55
CA GLU A 473 10.22 -4.18 -3.87
C GLU A 473 11.53 -3.45 -4.24
N PRO A 474 12.25 -3.89 -5.29
CA PRO A 474 13.56 -3.36 -5.65
C PRO A 474 13.45 -2.05 -6.46
N ASN A 475 12.87 -1.02 -5.85
CA ASN A 475 12.82 0.34 -6.40
C ASN A 475 14.22 0.82 -6.81
N ILE A 476 14.33 1.54 -7.94
CA ILE A 476 15.64 2.00 -8.47
C ILE A 476 16.44 2.82 -7.45
N ARG A 477 15.75 3.53 -6.56
CA ARG A 477 16.29 4.06 -5.31
C ARG A 477 15.63 3.31 -4.13
N PRO A 478 16.41 2.72 -3.20
CA PRO A 478 15.86 2.12 -1.99
C PRO A 478 14.98 3.11 -1.21
N GLN A 479 13.87 2.61 -0.68
CA GLN A 479 12.92 3.35 0.17
C GLN A 479 11.94 2.40 0.87
N GLU A 480 11.02 2.93 1.69
CA GLU A 480 9.93 2.14 2.28
C GLU A 480 9.16 1.39 1.19
N CYS A 481 9.01 0.08 1.38
CA CYS A 481 8.31 -0.83 0.48
C CYS A 481 7.79 -2.05 1.25
N GLY A 482 7.05 -2.94 0.60
CA GLY A 482 6.64 -4.22 1.15
C GLY A 482 5.50 -4.14 2.17
N TYR A 483 4.77 -3.03 2.22
CA TYR A 483 3.65 -2.86 3.17
C TYR A 483 2.44 -3.72 2.81
N ARG A 484 1.70 -4.20 3.82
CA ARG A 484 0.49 -5.02 3.69
C ARG A 484 -0.61 -4.48 4.60
N GLU A 485 -1.72 -4.05 4.02
CA GLU A 485 -2.88 -3.52 4.75
C GLU A 485 -3.92 -4.58 5.13
N ASP A 486 -4.79 -4.22 6.06
CA ASP A 486 -6.00 -4.95 6.46
C ASP A 486 -5.70 -6.41 6.84
N THR A 487 -4.60 -6.64 7.57
CA THR A 487 -4.14 -7.96 8.00
C THR A 487 -4.82 -8.40 9.29
N ARG A 488 -5.38 -9.61 9.26
CA ARG A 488 -6.03 -10.25 10.42
C ARG A 488 -4.99 -10.97 11.27
N TRP A 489 -4.11 -11.72 10.62
CA TRP A 489 -2.98 -12.40 11.26
C TRP A 489 -1.81 -12.57 10.31
N ALA A 490 -0.61 -12.64 10.86
CA ALA A 490 0.61 -13.02 10.15
C ALA A 490 1.45 -13.98 11.02
N THR A 491 2.12 -14.96 10.40
CA THR A 491 3.08 -15.86 11.05
C THR A 491 4.47 -15.59 10.52
N PHE A 492 5.48 -15.75 11.38
CA PHE A 492 6.90 -15.66 11.04
C PHE A 492 7.58 -16.90 11.61
N THR A 493 7.91 -17.85 10.73
CA THR A 493 8.42 -19.17 11.12
C THR A 493 9.76 -19.47 10.47
N ASP A 494 10.51 -20.35 11.09
CA ASP A 494 11.68 -20.97 10.50
C ASP A 494 11.31 -22.08 9.51
N ARG A 495 12.33 -22.74 8.94
CA ARG A 495 12.15 -23.89 8.03
C ARG A 495 11.48 -25.10 8.67
N SER A 496 11.54 -25.21 9.99
CA SER A 496 10.91 -26.28 10.76
C SER A 496 9.44 -25.97 11.06
N GLY A 497 8.97 -24.76 10.80
CA GLY A 497 7.63 -24.28 11.14
C GLY A 497 7.51 -23.67 12.53
N ASN A 498 8.63 -23.48 13.24
CA ASN A 498 8.68 -22.88 14.57
C ASN A 498 8.79 -21.36 14.48
N GLY A 499 8.08 -20.64 15.34
CA GLY A 499 8.11 -19.19 15.35
C GLY A 499 6.93 -18.61 16.11
N PHE A 500 6.31 -17.58 15.55
CA PHE A 500 5.15 -16.96 16.18
C PHE A 500 4.11 -16.47 15.19
N LYS A 501 2.90 -16.24 15.72
CA LYS A 501 1.77 -15.63 15.06
C LYS A 501 1.46 -14.30 15.75
N VAL A 502 1.20 -13.27 14.95
CA VAL A 502 0.57 -12.02 15.38
C VAL A 502 -0.85 -12.01 14.88
N GLN A 503 -1.80 -11.66 15.74
CA GLN A 503 -3.20 -11.43 15.41
C GLN A 503 -3.58 -9.99 15.73
N GLY A 504 -4.24 -9.32 14.77
CA GLY A 504 -4.83 -8.01 14.95
C GLY A 504 -6.07 -8.05 15.83
N MET A 505 -6.30 -6.97 16.57
CA MET A 505 -7.48 -6.80 17.42
C MET A 505 -8.25 -5.52 17.02
N PRO A 506 -8.95 -5.48 15.86
CA PRO A 506 -9.25 -6.61 14.96
C PRO A 506 -8.30 -6.77 13.76
N LEU A 507 -7.60 -5.72 13.35
CA LEU A 507 -6.72 -5.70 12.19
C LEU A 507 -5.42 -4.97 12.53
N PHE A 508 -4.39 -5.24 11.74
CA PHE A 508 -3.15 -4.49 11.72
C PHE A 508 -2.59 -4.49 10.31
N ASN A 509 -1.53 -3.72 10.09
CA ASN A 509 -0.79 -3.69 8.85
C ASN A 509 0.66 -4.06 9.14
N PHE A 510 1.42 -4.54 8.16
CA PHE A 510 2.82 -4.86 8.42
C PHE A 510 3.75 -4.71 7.23
N SER A 511 5.04 -4.62 7.57
CA SER A 511 6.16 -4.80 6.65
C SER A 511 7.30 -5.53 7.36
N ALA A 512 8.08 -6.28 6.60
CA ALA A 512 9.20 -7.07 7.08
C ALA A 512 10.37 -6.99 6.10
N TRP A 513 11.58 -6.76 6.60
CA TRP A 513 12.78 -6.62 5.78
C TRP A 513 14.03 -7.20 6.45
N LEU A 514 14.99 -7.62 5.64
CA LEU A 514 16.38 -7.89 6.08
C LEU A 514 17.22 -6.61 6.12
N TYR A 515 16.58 -5.44 6.25
CA TYR A 515 17.21 -4.12 6.25
C TYR A 515 16.60 -3.28 7.37
N THR A 516 17.29 -2.22 7.78
CA THR A 516 16.67 -1.21 8.66
C THR A 516 16.06 -0.07 7.84
N SER A 517 15.15 0.70 8.43
CA SER A 517 14.60 1.91 7.79
C SER A 517 15.69 2.92 7.41
N GLU A 518 16.77 2.96 8.20
CA GLU A 518 17.95 3.78 7.93
C GLU A 518 18.74 3.27 6.72
N ASP A 519 18.90 1.96 6.56
CA ASP A 519 19.50 1.37 5.34
C ASP A 519 18.71 1.78 4.09
N LEU A 520 17.38 1.63 4.14
CA LEU A 520 16.48 2.01 3.04
C LEU A 520 16.48 3.52 2.73
N THR A 521 16.98 4.36 3.63
CA THR A 521 17.05 5.81 3.43
C THR A 521 18.44 6.27 2.97
N LYS A 522 19.49 5.53 3.35
CA LYS A 522 20.89 5.93 3.18
C LYS A 522 21.42 5.64 1.78
N TYR A 523 21.09 4.47 1.22
CA TYR A 523 21.69 4.01 -0.03
C TYR A 523 21.01 4.61 -1.25
N ARG A 524 21.79 4.80 -2.32
CA ARG A 524 21.31 5.35 -3.59
C ARG A 524 20.76 4.24 -4.49
N HIS A 525 21.37 3.05 -4.42
CA HIS A 525 21.06 1.93 -5.31
C HIS A 525 20.77 0.63 -4.55
N PRO A 526 19.87 -0.24 -5.04
CA PRO A 526 19.55 -1.52 -4.40
C PRO A 526 20.76 -2.44 -4.20
N HIS A 527 21.71 -2.44 -5.14
CA HIS A 527 22.91 -3.29 -5.06
C HIS A 527 23.89 -2.87 -3.96
N GLU A 528 23.69 -1.70 -3.34
CA GLU A 528 24.48 -1.21 -2.19
C GLU A 528 23.92 -1.69 -0.85
N LEU A 529 22.69 -2.24 -0.83
CA LEU A 529 22.07 -2.74 0.38
C LEU A 529 22.80 -3.99 0.89
N ILE A 530 23.00 -4.04 2.21
CA ILE A 530 23.59 -5.18 2.90
C ILE A 530 22.52 -5.80 3.78
N GLU A 531 22.20 -7.06 3.52
CA GLU A 531 21.25 -7.82 4.35
C GLU A 531 21.78 -7.95 5.78
N ARG A 532 20.89 -7.78 6.75
CA ARG A 532 21.15 -7.96 8.18
C ARG A 532 20.96 -9.41 8.59
N ASP A 533 21.55 -9.80 9.71
CA ASP A 533 21.38 -11.09 10.39
C ASP A 533 20.09 -11.17 11.22
N PHE A 534 19.19 -10.20 11.06
CA PHE A 534 17.87 -10.13 11.66
C PHE A 534 16.83 -9.61 10.67
N ILE A 535 15.56 -9.88 10.96
CA ILE A 535 14.43 -9.26 10.25
C ILE A 535 13.94 -8.07 11.08
N THR A 536 13.89 -6.89 10.46
CA THR A 536 13.16 -5.73 10.99
C THR A 536 11.68 -5.95 10.73
N LEU A 537 10.88 -6.02 11.78
CA LEU A 537 9.43 -6.19 11.72
C LEU A 537 8.73 -4.93 12.21
N CYS A 538 7.73 -4.53 11.45
CA CYS A 538 7.08 -3.25 11.53
C CYS A 538 5.56 -3.52 11.51
N LEU A 539 4.90 -3.46 12.68
CA LEU A 539 3.48 -3.81 12.87
C LEU A 539 2.66 -2.56 13.19
N ASP A 540 1.82 -2.13 12.28
CA ASP A 540 1.16 -0.84 12.39
C ASP A 540 -0.33 -0.93 12.64
N GLN A 541 -0.83 0.07 13.36
CA GLN A 541 -2.23 0.43 13.29
C GLN A 541 -2.54 1.07 11.92
N ARG A 542 -1.70 2.04 11.51
CA ARG A 542 -1.83 2.78 10.24
C ARG A 542 -0.46 3.26 9.74
N GLN A 543 -0.35 3.46 8.44
CA GLN A 543 0.73 4.22 7.80
C GLN A 543 0.12 5.33 6.92
N CYS A 544 0.82 6.45 6.80
CA CYS A 544 0.44 7.51 5.88
C CYS A 544 0.45 6.96 4.44
N GLY A 545 -0.54 7.35 3.64
CA GLY A 545 -0.61 7.00 2.22
C GLY A 545 0.61 7.47 1.42
N VAL A 546 0.85 6.84 0.28
CA VAL A 546 2.04 7.07 -0.56
C VAL A 546 1.91 8.31 -1.45
N GLY A 547 0.69 8.75 -1.77
CA GLY A 547 0.43 9.94 -2.56
C GLY A 547 1.13 9.96 -3.93
N SER A 548 1.26 11.16 -4.51
CA SER A 548 2.00 11.38 -5.77
C SER A 548 2.84 12.67 -5.73
N GLY A 549 3.18 13.11 -4.52
CA GLY A 549 3.55 14.47 -4.16
C GLY A 549 4.81 15.06 -4.78
N LEU A 550 5.57 14.28 -5.57
CA LEU A 550 6.75 14.79 -6.28
C LEU A 550 6.38 15.83 -7.34
N LEU A 551 5.36 15.52 -8.15
CA LEU A 551 4.79 16.41 -9.17
C LEU A 551 3.27 16.55 -9.03
N GLY A 552 2.62 15.50 -8.52
CA GLY A 552 1.19 15.44 -8.30
C GLY A 552 0.75 15.92 -6.92
N PRO A 553 -0.54 15.72 -6.58
CA PRO A 553 -1.03 15.97 -5.24
C PRO A 553 -0.27 15.11 -4.21
N THR A 554 0.07 15.74 -3.09
CA THR A 554 0.49 15.05 -1.87
C THR A 554 -0.63 14.15 -1.34
N THR A 555 -0.30 13.25 -0.41
CA THR A 555 -1.25 12.35 0.26
C THR A 555 -2.46 13.13 0.77
N LEU A 556 -3.67 12.70 0.39
CA LEU A 556 -4.92 13.37 0.79
C LEU A 556 -5.14 13.27 2.31
N PRO A 557 -5.81 14.26 2.94
CA PRO A 557 -6.01 14.27 4.39
C PRO A 557 -6.60 12.96 4.97
N LYS A 558 -7.55 12.32 4.29
CA LYS A 558 -8.15 11.05 4.73
C LYS A 558 -7.17 9.87 4.82
N TYR A 559 -6.03 9.96 4.13
CA TYR A 559 -4.96 8.96 4.13
C TYR A 559 -3.77 9.37 5.02
N ARG A 560 -3.87 10.48 5.74
CA ARG A 560 -2.90 10.90 6.76
C ARG A 560 -3.29 10.36 8.14
N ILE A 561 -2.34 10.44 9.06
CA ILE A 561 -2.53 10.09 10.47
C ILE A 561 -2.37 11.37 11.28
N ASP A 562 -3.44 12.13 11.45
CA ASP A 562 -3.39 13.33 12.29
C ASP A 562 -3.18 12.96 13.77
N PRO A 563 -2.45 13.77 14.55
CA PRO A 563 -2.22 13.50 15.96
C PRO A 563 -3.54 13.49 16.74
N GLY A 564 -3.79 12.41 17.44
CA GLY A 564 -4.89 12.30 18.39
C GLY A 564 -4.69 11.10 19.33
N PRO A 565 -5.50 10.97 20.38
CA PRO A 565 -5.48 9.81 21.24
C PRO A 565 -5.71 8.53 20.44
N PHE A 566 -4.93 7.49 20.71
CA PHE A 566 -5.05 6.20 20.04
C PHE A 566 -4.90 5.04 21.01
N THR A 567 -5.51 3.92 20.64
CA THR A 567 -5.28 2.61 21.24
C THR A 567 -4.97 1.63 20.11
N PHE A 568 -3.93 0.83 20.27
CA PHE A 568 -3.57 -0.23 19.33
C PHE A 568 -3.25 -1.52 20.09
N MET A 569 -3.87 -2.63 19.68
CA MET A 569 -3.79 -3.91 20.37
C MET A 569 -3.44 -5.03 19.39
N LEU A 570 -2.49 -5.89 19.79
CA LEU A 570 -2.07 -7.07 19.07
C LEU A 570 -1.96 -8.26 20.03
N HIS A 571 -2.23 -9.46 19.52
CA HIS A 571 -2.00 -10.69 20.25
C HIS A 571 -0.89 -11.51 19.59
N PHE A 572 0.08 -11.96 20.38
CA PHE A 572 1.26 -12.71 19.96
C PHE A 572 1.20 -14.11 20.56
N SER A 573 1.26 -15.16 19.75
CA SER A 573 1.28 -16.54 20.23
C SER A 573 2.40 -17.33 19.55
N PRO A 574 3.08 -18.25 20.27
CA PRO A 574 4.04 -19.13 19.64
C PRO A 574 3.37 -20.05 18.61
N VAL A 575 4.14 -20.48 17.62
CA VAL A 575 3.76 -21.49 16.62
C VAL A 575 4.85 -22.55 16.62
N ILE A 576 4.47 -23.80 16.81
CA ILE A 576 5.35 -24.98 16.76
C ILE A 576 4.73 -25.97 15.76
N ALA A 577 5.56 -26.62 14.96
CA ALA A 577 5.14 -27.64 13.99
C ALA A 577 4.82 -29.00 14.60
#